data_AF-A0AAJ4AYA9-F1
#
_entry.id   AF-A0AAJ4AYA9-F1
#
_cell.length_a   1.000
_cell.length_b   1.000
_cell.length_c   1.000
_cell.angle_alpha   90.00
_cell.angle_beta   90.00
_cell.angle_gamma   90.00
#
_symmetry.space_group_name_H-M   'P 1'
#
loop_
_entity.id
_entity.type
_entity.pdbx_description
1 polymer ?
#
loop_
_entity_poly.entity_id
_entity_poly.type
_entity_poly.pdbx_seq_one_letter_code
_entity_poly.pdbx_strand_id
1 'polypeptide(L)'
;MSSDFYQTLNRQAQALLQGEDDLVAAMANFSALINDTLEDLNWVGFYLLKNEQLVLGPFQGKVACTRIALGQGVCGSAALENKTFRVADVHQFSGHIACDAASNSEIVIPVMSGNSLIAVLDIDSPKLDRFNEIDQIGLENLVLSLEKALFD
;
A
#
# COMPACT_ATOMS: atom_id res chain seq x y z
N MET A 1 -13.08 -8.57 -1.94
CA MET A 1 -12.97 -9.90 -1.30
C MET A 1 -13.89 -9.97 -0.05
N SER A 2 -13.94 -11.07 0.71
CA SER A 2 -14.75 -11.18 1.95
C SER A 2 -13.94 -10.85 3.21
N SER A 3 -14.61 -10.61 4.35
CA SER A 3 -13.94 -10.39 5.64
C SER A 3 -13.10 -11.60 6.07
N ASP A 4 -13.64 -12.82 5.92
CA ASP A 4 -12.94 -14.06 6.29
C ASP A 4 -11.67 -14.30 5.46
N PHE A 5 -11.70 -13.87 4.18
CA PHE A 5 -10.52 -13.87 3.32
C PHE A 5 -9.41 -13.00 3.94
N TYR A 6 -9.71 -11.74 4.27
CA TYR A 6 -8.72 -10.83 4.85
C TYR A 6 -8.26 -11.26 6.24
N GLN A 7 -9.13 -11.86 7.05
CA GLN A 7 -8.70 -12.43 8.34
C GLN A 7 -7.68 -13.56 8.15
N THR A 8 -7.89 -14.40 7.12
CA THR A 8 -6.96 -15.49 6.78
C THR A 8 -5.64 -14.94 6.26
N LEU A 9 -5.72 -13.97 5.35
CA LEU A 9 -4.54 -13.30 4.80
C LEU A 9 -3.75 -12.58 5.90
N ASN A 10 -4.41 -11.93 6.85
CA ASN A 10 -3.74 -11.26 7.95
C ASN A 10 -2.99 -12.23 8.86
N ARG A 11 -3.54 -13.43 9.12
CA ARG A 11 -2.81 -14.49 9.85
C ARG A 11 -1.57 -14.96 9.09
N GLN A 12 -1.65 -15.05 7.76
CA GLN A 12 -0.50 -15.38 6.93
C GLN A 12 0.57 -14.29 6.99
N ALA A 13 0.17 -13.02 6.92
CA ALA A 13 1.07 -11.88 7.05
C ALA A 13 1.78 -11.88 8.43
N GLN A 14 1.04 -12.10 9.51
CA GLN A 14 1.62 -12.19 10.86
C GLN A 14 2.64 -13.33 11.00
N ALA A 15 2.34 -14.51 10.44
CA ALA A 15 3.26 -15.64 10.46
C ALA A 15 4.52 -15.37 9.62
N LEU A 16 4.36 -14.70 8.48
CA LEU A 16 5.44 -14.33 7.58
C LEU A 16 6.41 -13.31 8.21
N LEU A 17 5.87 -12.38 9.00
CA LEU A 17 6.63 -11.30 9.63
C LEU A 17 7.20 -11.68 11.01
N GLN A 18 6.89 -12.88 11.52
CA GLN A 18 7.26 -13.26 12.87
C GLN A 18 8.79 -13.34 13.03
N GLY A 19 9.35 -12.42 13.84
CA GLY A 19 10.78 -12.36 14.13
C GLY A 19 11.63 -11.73 13.03
N GLU A 20 11.01 -11.09 12.04
CA GLU A 20 11.70 -10.29 11.03
C GLU A 20 12.02 -8.90 11.60
N ASP A 21 13.27 -8.45 11.45
CA ASP A 21 13.75 -7.13 11.90
C ASP A 21 14.30 -6.26 10.75
N ASP A 22 14.39 -6.80 9.54
CA ASP A 22 14.77 -6.06 8.35
C ASP A 22 13.55 -5.50 7.62
N LEU A 23 13.46 -4.18 7.59
CA LEU A 23 12.38 -3.43 6.95
C LEU A 23 12.20 -3.79 5.47
N VAL A 24 13.30 -3.98 4.74
CA VAL A 24 13.25 -4.25 3.30
C VAL A 24 12.74 -5.68 3.05
N ALA A 25 13.23 -6.65 3.81
CA ALA A 25 12.78 -8.05 3.73
C ALA A 25 11.29 -8.18 4.07
N ALA A 26 10.85 -7.52 5.15
CA ALA A 26 9.44 -7.49 5.54
C ALA A 26 8.54 -6.90 4.45
N MET A 27 8.87 -5.70 3.94
CA MET A 27 8.11 -5.05 2.87
C MET A 27 8.12 -5.86 1.56
N ALA A 28 9.25 -6.46 1.20
CA ALA A 28 9.37 -7.29 0.01
C ALA A 28 8.43 -8.50 0.07
N ASN A 29 8.49 -9.28 1.15
CA ASN A 29 7.65 -10.46 1.32
C ASN A 29 6.17 -10.10 1.52
N PHE A 30 5.88 -9.00 2.21
CA PHE A 30 4.50 -8.52 2.40
C PHE A 30 3.85 -8.10 1.08
N SER A 31 4.57 -7.35 0.23
CA SER A 31 4.07 -7.00 -1.11
C SER A 31 3.86 -8.23 -2.00
N ALA A 32 4.76 -9.22 -1.92
CA ALA A 32 4.61 -10.50 -2.62
C ALA A 32 3.37 -11.28 -2.14
N LEU A 33 3.15 -11.37 -0.83
CA LEU A 33 1.97 -12.03 -0.26
C LEU A 33 0.67 -11.39 -0.76
N ILE A 34 0.58 -10.05 -0.78
CA ILE A 34 -0.61 -9.36 -1.30
C ILE A 34 -0.78 -9.65 -2.80
N ASN A 35 0.28 -9.53 -3.59
CA ASN A 35 0.24 -9.78 -5.03
C ASN A 35 -0.21 -11.21 -5.38
N ASP A 36 0.23 -12.21 -4.62
CA ASP A 36 -0.10 -13.61 -4.86
C ASP A 36 -1.53 -13.98 -4.44
N THR A 37 -2.17 -13.16 -3.60
CA THR A 37 -3.46 -13.49 -2.98
C THR A 37 -4.62 -12.62 -3.47
N LEU A 38 -4.37 -11.36 -3.80
CA LEU A 38 -5.37 -10.46 -4.35
C LEU A 38 -5.38 -10.53 -5.87
N GLU A 39 -6.54 -10.84 -6.43
CA GLU A 39 -6.76 -10.82 -7.87
C GLU A 39 -6.96 -9.39 -8.40
N ASP A 40 -6.73 -9.23 -9.70
CA ASP A 40 -6.94 -7.99 -10.46
C ASP A 40 -6.11 -6.81 -9.98
N LEU A 41 -4.86 -7.05 -9.59
CA LEU A 41 -3.87 -6.00 -9.33
C LEU A 41 -2.91 -5.88 -10.51
N ASN A 42 -2.43 -4.67 -10.80
CA ASN A 42 -1.29 -4.44 -11.70
C ASN A 42 -0.04 -3.96 -10.95
N TRP A 43 -0.21 -3.45 -9.73
CA TRP A 43 0.90 -3.01 -8.90
C TRP A 43 0.55 -3.12 -7.41
N VAL A 44 1.52 -3.51 -6.59
CA VAL A 44 1.45 -3.40 -5.13
C VAL A 44 2.84 -3.21 -4.55
N GLY A 45 3.00 -2.29 -3.62
CA GLY A 45 4.30 -2.04 -3.02
C GLY A 45 4.34 -0.83 -2.11
N PHE A 46 5.55 -0.41 -1.79
CA PHE A 46 5.75 0.63 -0.80
C PHE A 46 6.47 1.85 -1.38
N TYR A 47 6.14 3.02 -0.85
CA TYR A 47 6.98 4.20 -0.94
C TYR A 47 7.35 4.67 0.46
N LEU A 48 8.65 4.76 0.75
CA LEU A 48 9.19 5.15 2.05
C LEU A 48 9.37 6.66 2.13
N LEU A 49 9.03 7.25 3.26
CA LEU A 49 9.30 8.66 3.53
C LEU A 49 10.80 8.87 3.78
N LYS A 50 11.46 9.64 2.91
CA LYS A 50 12.88 10.01 3.03
C LYS A 50 13.06 11.47 2.65
N ASN A 51 13.63 12.29 3.53
CA ASN A 51 13.91 13.71 3.26
C ASN A 51 12.69 14.45 2.68
N GLU A 52 11.54 14.37 3.36
CA GLU A 52 10.28 15.07 3.02
C GLU A 52 9.67 14.69 1.65
N GLN A 53 9.98 13.50 1.14
CA GLN A 53 9.36 12.94 -0.05
C GLN A 53 9.22 11.43 0.06
N LEU A 54 8.31 10.87 -0.72
CA LEU A 54 8.15 9.43 -0.87
C LEU A 54 9.18 8.91 -1.89
N VAL A 55 9.86 7.82 -1.54
CA VAL A 55 10.88 7.15 -2.36
C VAL A 55 10.50 5.69 -2.53
N LEU A 56 10.52 5.20 -3.77
CA LEU A 56 10.14 3.83 -4.12
C LEU A 56 10.89 2.79 -3.27
N GLY A 57 10.13 1.87 -2.67
CA GLY A 57 10.57 0.73 -1.87
C GLY A 57 10.37 -0.61 -2.59
N PRO A 58 10.29 -1.72 -1.85
CA PRO A 58 9.92 -3.02 -2.41
C PRO A 58 8.50 -3.04 -2.98
N PHE A 59 8.32 -3.71 -4.12
CA PHE A 59 7.03 -3.80 -4.82
C PHE A 59 6.97 -5.02 -5.75
N GLN A 60 5.76 -5.35 -6.20
CA GLN A 60 5.45 -6.28 -7.28
C GLN A 60 4.71 -5.53 -8.40
N GLY A 61 5.21 -5.62 -9.62
CA GLY A 61 4.60 -4.94 -10.78
C GLY A 61 5.64 -4.43 -11.78
N LYS A 62 5.20 -3.54 -12.66
CA LYS A 62 6.07 -2.86 -13.63
C LYS A 62 6.90 -1.75 -12.97
N VAL A 63 7.87 -1.23 -13.72
CA VAL A 63 8.67 -0.06 -13.33
C VAL A 63 7.75 1.12 -12.98
N ALA A 64 7.98 1.73 -11.82
CA ALA A 64 7.21 2.84 -11.30
C ALA A 64 8.06 4.11 -11.10
N CYS A 65 7.40 5.22 -10.78
CA CYS A 65 8.05 6.47 -10.43
C CYS A 65 8.96 6.30 -9.20
N THR A 66 10.18 6.81 -9.23
CA THR A 66 11.12 6.60 -8.10
C THR A 66 10.84 7.54 -6.92
N ARG A 67 10.27 8.73 -7.17
CA ARG A 67 10.04 9.78 -6.18
C ARG A 67 8.68 10.42 -6.35
N ILE A 68 8.00 10.68 -5.24
CA ILE A 68 6.70 11.36 -5.20
C ILE A 68 6.77 12.44 -4.11
N ALA A 69 6.41 13.68 -4.47
CA ALA A 69 6.34 14.77 -3.50
C ALA A 69 5.08 14.63 -2.62
N LEU A 70 5.16 15.09 -1.37
CA LEU A 70 3.99 15.10 -0.49
C LEU A 70 2.87 15.97 -1.09
N GLY A 71 1.63 15.49 -0.95
CA GLY A 71 0.43 16.11 -1.53
C GLY A 71 0.30 15.97 -3.05
N GLN A 72 1.16 15.21 -3.73
CA GLN A 72 1.07 14.95 -5.16
C GLN A 72 0.65 13.51 -5.46
N GLY A 73 -0.36 13.35 -6.32
CA GLY A 73 -0.99 12.05 -6.56
C GLY A 73 -1.65 11.46 -5.32
N VAL A 74 -2.23 10.28 -5.46
CA VAL A 74 -2.93 9.60 -4.36
C VAL A 74 -1.94 9.24 -3.25
N CYS A 75 -0.79 8.66 -3.62
CA CYS A 75 0.32 8.39 -2.70
C CYS A 75 0.78 9.59 -1.87
N GLY A 76 1.08 10.71 -2.53
CA GLY A 76 1.53 11.92 -1.83
C GLY A 76 0.44 12.53 -0.95
N SER A 77 -0.82 12.49 -1.38
CA SER A 77 -1.96 12.94 -0.57
C SER A 77 -2.18 12.08 0.67
N ALA A 78 -2.09 10.76 0.55
CA ALA A 78 -2.17 9.83 1.69
C ALA A 78 -1.05 10.11 2.71
N ALA A 79 0.17 10.34 2.23
CA ALA A 79 1.30 10.69 3.08
C ALA A 79 1.14 12.06 3.77
N LEU A 80 0.66 13.07 3.04
CA LEU A 80 0.48 14.42 3.60
C LEU A 80 -0.64 14.48 4.64
N GLU A 81 -1.77 13.83 4.38
CA GLU A 81 -2.95 13.85 5.24
C GLU A 81 -2.94 12.76 6.32
N ASN A 82 -1.98 11.84 6.25
CA ASN A 82 -1.86 10.67 7.12
C ASN A 82 -3.18 9.89 7.25
N LYS A 83 -3.80 9.58 6.10
CA LYS A 83 -5.05 8.83 6.03
C LYS A 83 -5.07 7.92 4.81
N THR A 84 -5.85 6.85 4.90
CA THR A 84 -6.13 5.98 3.77
C THR A 84 -6.92 6.71 2.69
N PHE A 85 -6.51 6.52 1.43
CA PHE A 85 -7.27 6.94 0.26
C PHE A 85 -7.69 5.70 -0.54
N ARG A 86 -8.99 5.58 -0.82
CA ARG A 86 -9.57 4.54 -1.68
C ARG A 86 -10.23 5.20 -2.87
N VAL A 87 -9.62 5.09 -4.04
CA VAL A 87 -9.97 5.87 -5.24
C VAL A 87 -10.57 4.94 -6.28
N ALA A 88 -11.85 5.13 -6.59
CA ALA A 88 -12.58 4.29 -7.55
C ALA A 88 -12.19 4.55 -9.02
N ASP A 89 -11.75 5.77 -9.33
CA ASP A 89 -11.27 6.19 -10.64
C ASP A 89 -10.11 7.18 -10.48
N VAL A 90 -8.87 6.73 -10.71
CA VAL A 90 -7.67 7.58 -10.55
C VAL A 90 -7.64 8.74 -11.55
N HIS A 91 -8.30 8.59 -12.70
CA HIS A 91 -8.36 9.65 -13.73
C HIS A 91 -9.24 10.83 -13.29
N GLN A 92 -10.11 10.62 -12.30
CA GLN A 92 -10.93 11.66 -11.68
C GLN A 92 -10.28 12.28 -10.43
N PHE A 93 -9.15 11.73 -9.96
CA PHE A 93 -8.47 12.25 -8.79
C PHE A 93 -7.71 13.55 -9.12
N SER A 94 -8.01 14.63 -8.40
CA SER A 94 -7.35 15.91 -8.60
C SER A 94 -5.86 15.82 -8.23
N GLY A 95 -4.98 16.17 -9.17
CA GLY A 95 -3.53 16.07 -8.97
C GLY A 95 -2.97 14.67 -9.21
N HIS A 96 -3.69 13.81 -9.94
CA HIS A 96 -3.21 12.50 -10.37
C HIS A 96 -1.87 12.62 -11.12
N ILE A 97 -0.88 11.85 -10.67
CA ILE A 97 0.38 11.61 -11.37
C ILE A 97 0.25 10.24 -12.01
N ALA A 98 -0.03 10.19 -13.32
CA ALA A 98 -0.09 8.93 -14.03
C ALA A 98 1.33 8.34 -14.18
N CYS A 99 1.69 7.37 -13.34
CA CYS A 99 2.94 6.60 -13.45
C CYS A 99 2.73 5.28 -14.23
N ASP A 100 1.57 4.63 -14.10
CA ASP A 100 1.13 3.52 -14.96
C ASP A 100 -0.21 3.86 -15.63
N ALA A 101 -0.23 3.88 -16.96
CA ALA A 101 -1.44 4.17 -17.74
C ALA A 101 -2.48 3.04 -17.66
N ALA A 102 -2.11 1.86 -17.14
CA ALA A 102 -3.03 0.76 -16.96
C ALA A 102 -3.85 0.85 -15.66
N SER A 103 -3.41 1.62 -14.66
CA SER A 103 -4.11 1.76 -13.38
C SER A 103 -5.39 2.59 -13.55
N ASN A 104 -6.49 2.06 -13.01
CA ASN A 104 -7.82 2.67 -13.07
C ASN A 104 -8.42 2.91 -11.68
N SER A 105 -8.09 2.10 -10.68
CA SER A 105 -8.38 2.38 -9.27
C SER A 105 -7.18 2.08 -8.40
N GLU A 106 -7.12 2.72 -7.23
CA GLU A 106 -5.96 2.71 -6.34
C GLU A 106 -6.43 2.74 -4.88
N ILE A 107 -5.71 2.04 -3.99
CA ILE A 107 -5.83 2.22 -2.55
C ILE A 107 -4.45 2.43 -1.94
N VAL A 108 -4.31 3.54 -1.20
CA VAL A 108 -3.08 3.90 -0.50
C VAL A 108 -3.32 3.97 0.99
N ILE A 109 -2.48 3.28 1.77
CA ILE A 109 -2.59 3.16 3.23
C ILE A 109 -1.28 3.64 3.87
N PRO A 110 -1.33 4.62 4.79
CA PRO A 110 -0.17 5.04 5.58
C PRO A 110 0.41 3.89 6.42
N VAL A 111 1.74 3.80 6.51
CA VAL A 111 2.46 2.91 7.41
C VAL A 111 3.15 3.75 8.49
N MET A 112 2.80 3.48 9.74
CA MET A 112 3.10 4.31 10.90
C MET A 112 4.03 3.61 11.89
N SER A 113 4.93 4.38 12.49
CA SER A 113 5.67 3.99 13.70
C SER A 113 5.30 4.99 14.79
N GLY A 114 4.36 4.61 15.67
CA GLY A 114 3.72 5.55 16.59
C GLY A 114 3.01 6.67 15.82
N ASN A 115 3.42 7.92 16.04
CA ASN A 115 2.85 9.09 15.37
C ASN A 115 3.62 9.51 14.10
N SER A 116 4.67 8.77 13.72
CA SER A 116 5.52 9.11 12.59
C SER A 116 5.16 8.29 11.36
N LEU A 117 4.94 8.95 10.23
CA LEU A 117 4.78 8.29 8.93
C LEU A 117 6.13 7.72 8.48
N ILE A 118 6.17 6.43 8.18
CA ILE A 118 7.37 5.73 7.70
C ILE A 118 7.30 5.47 6.21
N ALA A 119 6.13 5.06 5.73
CA ALA A 119 5.89 4.73 4.33
C ALA A 119 4.40 4.86 4.00
N VAL A 120 4.06 4.62 2.74
CA VAL A 120 2.72 4.25 2.32
C VAL A 120 2.78 2.89 1.63
N LEU A 121 1.79 2.04 1.88
CA LEU A 121 1.45 0.90 1.04
C LEU A 121 0.54 1.43 -0.07
N ASP A 122 0.89 1.11 -1.32
CA ASP A 122 0.15 1.51 -2.51
C ASP A 122 -0.22 0.25 -3.31
N ILE A 123 -1.45 0.20 -3.81
CA ILE A 123 -2.03 -0.94 -4.52
C ILE A 123 -2.91 -0.41 -5.65
N ASP A 124 -2.52 -0.73 -6.87
CA ASP A 124 -3.22 -0.37 -8.10
C ASP A 124 -3.98 -1.56 -8.70
N SER A 125 -5.07 -1.22 -9.40
CA SER A 125 -5.82 -2.16 -10.23
C SER A 125 -6.10 -1.61 -11.62
N PRO A 126 -6.06 -2.45 -12.67
CA PRO A 126 -6.57 -2.08 -13.99
C PRO A 126 -8.10 -2.07 -14.06
N LYS A 127 -8.81 -2.47 -13.01
CA LYS A 127 -10.27 -2.33 -12.91
C LYS A 127 -10.63 -1.00 -12.27
N LEU A 128 -11.72 -0.40 -12.72
CA LEU A 128 -12.37 0.71 -12.00
C LEU A 128 -13.04 0.15 -10.74
N ASP A 129 -13.11 0.96 -9.69
CA ASP A 129 -13.78 0.66 -8.42
C ASP A 129 -13.42 -0.73 -7.84
N ARG A 130 -12.14 -1.12 -7.94
CA ARG A 130 -11.69 -2.45 -7.52
C ARG A 130 -11.79 -2.64 -6.01
N PHE A 131 -11.53 -1.59 -5.24
CA PHE A 131 -11.42 -1.64 -3.79
C PHE A 131 -12.68 -1.12 -3.13
N ASN A 132 -13.35 -2.01 -2.39
CA ASN A 132 -14.50 -1.62 -1.57
C ASN A 132 -14.11 -1.41 -0.10
N GLU A 133 -15.10 -1.17 0.75
CA GLU A 133 -14.88 -0.97 2.19
C GLU A 133 -14.33 -2.20 2.92
N ILE A 134 -14.73 -3.40 2.51
CA ILE A 134 -14.19 -4.64 3.07
C ILE A 134 -12.71 -4.77 2.72
N ASP A 135 -12.34 -4.41 1.49
CA ASP A 135 -10.94 -4.42 1.05
C ASP A 135 -10.10 -3.42 1.86
N GLN A 136 -10.59 -2.18 2.03
CA GLN A 136 -9.91 -1.17 2.84
C GLN A 136 -9.68 -1.64 4.27
N ILE A 137 -10.73 -2.08 4.98
CA ILE A 137 -10.62 -2.53 6.37
C ILE A 137 -9.66 -3.72 6.48
N GLY A 138 -9.74 -4.66 5.52
CA GLY A 138 -8.85 -5.81 5.48
C GLY A 138 -7.38 -5.43 5.33
N LEU A 139 -7.09 -4.57 4.36
CA LEU A 139 -5.73 -4.11 4.06
C LEU A 139 -5.16 -3.21 5.17
N GLU A 140 -5.97 -2.36 5.78
CA GLU A 140 -5.56 -1.56 6.96
C GLU A 140 -5.16 -2.47 8.12
N ASN A 141 -5.88 -3.57 8.37
CA ASN A 141 -5.51 -4.55 9.40
C ASN A 141 -4.22 -5.32 9.09
N LEU A 142 -3.96 -5.56 7.81
CA LEU A 142 -2.69 -6.11 7.33
C LEU A 142 -1.53 -5.15 7.63
N VAL A 143 -1.69 -3.86 7.28
CA VAL A 143 -0.68 -2.82 7.58
C VAL A 143 -0.46 -2.68 9.08
N LEU A 144 -1.52 -2.67 9.90
CA LEU A 144 -1.39 -2.67 11.36
C LEU A 144 -0.58 -3.86 11.89
N SER A 145 -0.65 -5.03 11.24
CA SER A 145 0.16 -6.20 11.64
C SER A 145 1.62 -6.05 11.19
N LEU A 146 1.87 -5.42 10.05
CA LEU A 146 3.21 -5.04 9.60
C LEU A 146 3.88 -4.04 10.55
N GLU A 147 3.14 -3.00 10.94
CA GLU A 147 3.62 -1.98 11.89
C GLU A 147 4.02 -2.61 13.23
N LYS A 148 3.15 -3.46 13.80
CA LYS A 148 3.43 -4.18 15.05
C LYS A 148 4.63 -5.11 14.96
N ALA A 149 4.85 -5.75 13.82
CA ALA A 149 5.98 -6.66 13.68
C ALA A 149 7.31 -5.92 13.61
N LEU A 150 7.32 -4.70 13.05
CA LEU A 150 8.54 -3.95 12.78
C LEU A 150 8.88 -2.87 13.82
N PHE A 151 7.88 -2.35 14.54
CA PHE A 151 8.05 -1.14 15.35
C PHE A 151 7.62 -1.27 16.82
N ASP A 152 7.02 -2.40 17.22
CA ASP A 152 6.69 -2.72 18.62
C ASP A 152 7.67 -3.76 19.21
#